data_AF-A0A835M5E0-F1
#
_entry.id   AF-A0A835M5E0-F1
#
_cell.length_a   1.000
_cell.length_b   1.000
_cell.length_c   1.000
_cell.angle_alpha   90.00
_cell.angle_beta   90.00
_cell.angle_gamma   90.00
#
_symmetry.space_group_name_H-M   'P 1'
#
loop_
_entity.id
_entity.type
_entity.pdbx_description
1 polymer ?
#
loop_
_entity_poly.entity_id
_entity_poly.type
_entity_poly.pdbx_seq_one_letter_code
_entity_poly.pdbx_strand_id
1 'polypeptide(L)'
;MQRPIANLGEFLVAPVLFCGPCNKSPNVEIRGTLKAHTDLSAFKDATWLEFKDLSSLNITRAGTDNGIRVKTWPGSPPSKASNLTFEDIIMTNVKNPIIIDQEYCLRGEGSKTKPSQVKISDVLFKNIRGTATTKSEVTLVCSSSMAYENVVLANIDLKYIFPDGPATSTCANVKGISKTGMENPQPCS
;
A
#
# COMPACT_ATOMS: atom_id res chain seq x y z
N MET A 1 -30.52 -10.36 -9.57
CA MET A 1 -30.44 -9.31 -8.52
C MET A 1 -28.98 -8.88 -8.43
N GLN A 2 -28.64 -7.73 -9.01
CA GLN A 2 -27.26 -7.24 -9.07
C GLN A 2 -27.02 -6.34 -7.87
N ARG A 3 -26.11 -6.72 -6.96
CA ARG A 3 -25.75 -5.87 -5.83
C ARG A 3 -25.07 -4.60 -6.37
N PRO A 4 -25.54 -3.39 -6.05
CA PRO A 4 -24.90 -2.18 -6.54
C PRO A 4 -23.47 -2.09 -6.00
N ILE A 5 -22.53 -1.83 -6.90
CA ILE A 5 -21.14 -1.52 -6.57
C ILE A 5 -21.18 -0.12 -5.92
N ALA A 6 -21.12 -0.06 -4.59
CA ALA A 6 -20.95 1.21 -3.91
C ALA A 6 -19.54 1.72 -4.23
N ASN A 7 -19.45 2.81 -5.01
CA ASN A 7 -18.22 3.57 -5.14
C ASN A 7 -17.88 4.11 -3.74
N LEU A 8 -16.91 3.49 -3.07
CA LEU A 8 -16.32 4.00 -1.84
C LEU A 8 -15.63 5.32 -2.19
N GLY A 9 -16.14 6.44 -1.69
CA GLY A 9 -15.75 7.80 -2.12
C GLY A 9 -14.25 8.11 -1.96
N GLU A 10 -13.81 9.19 -2.61
CA GLU A 10 -12.47 9.75 -2.41
C GLU A 10 -12.53 10.86 -1.36
N PHE A 11 -11.63 10.83 -0.38
CA PHE A 11 -11.60 11.76 0.74
C PHE A 11 -10.24 12.46 0.78
N LEU A 12 -10.23 13.80 0.72
CA LEU A 12 -9.02 14.56 1.03
C LEU A 12 -8.76 14.46 2.52
N VAL A 13 -7.55 14.04 2.88
CA VAL A 13 -7.16 13.81 4.27
C VAL A 13 -5.88 14.61 4.55
N ALA A 14 -5.95 15.48 5.56
CA ALA A 14 -4.79 16.16 6.14
C ALA A 14 -3.89 15.13 6.86
N PRO A 15 -2.71 15.50 7.39
CA PRO A 15 -1.93 14.58 8.22
C PRO A 15 -2.76 13.94 9.33
N VAL A 16 -2.75 12.61 9.41
CA VAL A 16 -3.42 11.86 10.48
C VAL A 16 -2.42 10.94 11.17
N LEU A 17 -2.34 11.08 12.49
CA LEU A 17 -1.64 10.16 13.37
C LEU A 17 -2.65 9.27 14.10
N PHE A 18 -2.54 7.97 13.90
CA PHE A 18 -3.19 6.94 14.69
C PHE A 18 -2.18 6.37 15.67
N CYS A 19 -2.16 6.89 16.90
CA CYS A 19 -1.22 6.47 17.94
C CYS A 19 -1.83 5.52 18.98
N GLY A 20 -1.01 4.61 19.48
CA GLY A 20 -1.22 3.85 20.72
C GLY A 20 0.00 3.98 21.64
N PRO A 21 0.16 3.12 22.67
CA PRO A 21 -0.77 2.06 23.05
C PRO A 21 -2.02 2.64 23.71
N CYS A 22 -3.18 2.07 23.37
CA CYS A 22 -4.42 2.26 24.12
C CYS A 22 -4.81 0.90 24.69
N ASN A 23 -5.53 0.84 25.81
CA ASN A 23 -6.01 -0.43 26.41
C ASN A 23 -6.76 -1.34 25.42
N LYS A 24 -7.21 -0.78 24.29
CA LYS A 24 -7.61 -1.46 23.05
C LYS A 24 -7.10 -0.64 21.86
N SER A 25 -6.58 -1.27 20.81
CA SER A 25 -6.28 -0.57 19.55
C SER A 25 -7.52 0.15 19.00
N PRO A 26 -7.38 1.35 18.41
CA PRO A 26 -8.46 1.95 17.63
C PRO A 26 -8.82 1.04 16.44
N ASN A 27 -10.11 0.74 16.28
CA ASN A 27 -10.61 0.14 15.05
C ASN A 27 -10.70 1.26 14.00
N VAL A 28 -9.73 1.31 13.09
CA VAL A 28 -9.73 2.27 11.98
C VAL A 28 -10.35 1.60 10.76
N GLU A 29 -11.55 2.03 10.39
CA GLU A 29 -12.23 1.55 9.19
C GLU A 29 -12.20 2.62 8.09
N ILE A 30 -11.36 2.40 7.07
CA ILE A 30 -11.30 3.28 5.89
C ILE A 30 -12.21 2.69 4.81
N ARG A 31 -13.38 3.31 4.60
CA ARG A 31 -14.35 2.96 3.55
C ARG A 31 -14.25 3.92 2.36
N GLY A 32 -13.08 4.01 1.74
CA GLY A 32 -12.80 5.00 0.69
C GLY A 32 -11.37 5.00 0.19
N THR A 33 -11.08 5.88 -0.77
CA THR A 33 -9.69 6.24 -1.12
C THR A 33 -9.30 7.51 -0.38
N LEU A 34 -8.23 7.47 0.39
CA LEU A 34 -7.67 8.69 0.98
C LEU A 34 -6.76 9.38 -0.05
N LYS A 35 -6.89 10.70 -0.20
CA LYS A 35 -6.07 11.54 -1.06
C LYS A 35 -5.33 12.56 -0.21
N ALA A 36 -4.01 12.65 -0.41
CA ALA A 36 -3.19 13.62 0.28
C ALA A 36 -3.55 15.03 -0.19
N HIS A 37 -3.50 16.00 0.71
CA HIS A 37 -3.53 17.38 0.32
C HIS A 37 -2.28 17.70 -0.53
N THR A 38 -2.44 18.40 -1.65
CA THR A 38 -1.32 18.74 -2.54
C THR A 38 -0.49 19.93 -2.04
N ASP A 39 -1.07 20.76 -1.16
CA ASP A 39 -0.36 21.85 -0.48
C ASP A 39 0.48 21.32 0.69
N LEU A 40 1.79 21.35 0.52
CA LEU A 40 2.77 20.91 1.52
C LEU A 40 2.79 21.82 2.78
N SER A 41 2.27 23.05 2.70
CA SER A 41 2.17 23.93 3.88
C SER A 41 1.12 23.47 4.90
N ALA A 42 0.22 22.57 4.49
CA ALA A 42 -0.76 21.92 5.37
C ALA A 42 -0.14 20.85 6.29
N PHE A 43 1.15 20.55 6.14
CA PHE A 43 1.84 19.47 6.83
C PHE A 43 2.80 20.03 7.90
N LYS A 44 2.65 19.61 9.16
CA LYS A 44 3.58 19.98 10.26
C LYS A 44 4.91 19.24 10.17
N ASP A 45 4.89 18.04 9.59
CA ASP A 45 6.03 17.19 9.26
C ASP A 45 5.76 16.44 7.94
N ALA A 46 6.73 15.70 7.41
CA ALA A 46 6.56 15.00 6.13
C ALA A 46 5.60 13.79 6.18
N THR A 47 4.96 13.55 7.33
CA THR A 47 4.16 12.35 7.57
C THR A 47 2.69 12.63 7.26
N TRP A 48 2.13 11.89 6.30
CA TRP A 48 0.74 12.07 5.88
C TRP A 48 -0.23 11.13 6.63
N LEU A 49 0.11 9.85 6.73
CA LEU A 49 -0.64 8.86 7.49
C LEU A 49 0.37 8.09 8.35
N GLU A 50 0.28 8.26 9.66
CA GLU A 50 1.13 7.57 10.62
C GLU A 50 0.28 6.60 11.44
N PHE A 51 0.70 5.34 11.52
CA PHE A 51 0.19 4.36 12.46
C PHE A 51 1.32 3.99 13.40
N LYS A 52 1.23 4.38 14.67
CA LYS A 52 2.33 4.26 15.62
C LYS A 52 1.87 3.60 16.91
N ASP A 53 2.65 2.64 17.41
CA ASP A 53 2.43 1.99 18.70
C ASP A 53 1.02 1.35 18.86
N LEU A 54 0.43 0.86 17.76
CA LEU A 54 -0.87 0.18 17.76
C LEU A 54 -0.71 -1.31 18.05
N SER A 55 -1.53 -1.88 18.94
CA SER A 55 -1.47 -3.33 19.22
C SER A 55 -2.05 -4.23 18.11
N SER A 56 -2.78 -3.66 17.13
CA SER A 56 -3.32 -4.34 15.93
C SER A 56 -4.14 -3.36 15.07
N LEU A 57 -3.95 -3.34 13.75
CA LEU A 57 -4.87 -2.72 12.80
C LEU A 57 -5.59 -3.83 12.00
N ASN A 58 -6.90 -3.96 12.22
CA ASN A 58 -7.70 -4.98 11.55
C ASN A 58 -8.43 -4.39 10.34
N ILE A 59 -7.98 -4.73 9.12
CA ILE A 59 -8.67 -4.38 7.88
C ILE A 59 -9.66 -5.50 7.57
N THR A 60 -10.81 -5.46 8.22
CA THR A 60 -11.74 -6.62 8.34
C THR A 60 -12.76 -6.73 7.22
N ARG A 61 -12.75 -5.84 6.22
CA ARG A 61 -13.80 -5.85 5.21
C ARG A 61 -13.49 -6.92 4.15
N ALA A 62 -14.12 -8.08 4.32
CA ALA A 62 -14.18 -9.13 3.31
C ALA A 62 -14.71 -8.54 1.98
N GLY A 63 -13.98 -8.76 0.89
CA GLY A 63 -14.33 -8.21 -0.43
C GLY A 63 -13.83 -6.78 -0.68
N THR A 64 -12.83 -6.30 0.07
CA THR A 64 -12.10 -5.08 -0.29
C THR A 64 -11.07 -5.40 -1.37
N ASP A 65 -11.02 -4.58 -2.42
CA ASP A 65 -10.14 -4.83 -3.56
C ASP A 65 -8.65 -4.68 -3.22
N ASN A 66 -8.28 -3.90 -2.20
CA ASN A 66 -6.87 -3.66 -1.86
C ASN A 66 -6.69 -3.56 -0.35
N GLY A 67 -5.56 -4.04 0.17
CA GLY A 67 -5.17 -3.88 1.58
C GLY A 67 -4.45 -2.55 1.76
N ILE A 68 -3.16 -2.53 1.42
CA ILE A 68 -2.33 -1.33 1.34
C ILE A 68 -2.04 -1.03 -0.11
N ARG A 69 -2.25 0.22 -0.52
CA ARG A 69 -1.98 0.66 -1.89
C ARG A 69 -1.41 2.07 -1.93
N VAL A 70 -0.17 2.19 -2.38
CA VAL A 70 0.48 3.44 -2.77
C VAL A 70 0.49 3.50 -4.30
N LYS A 71 0.04 4.60 -4.90
CA LYS A 71 0.02 4.75 -6.36
C LYS A 71 0.43 6.15 -6.81
N THR A 72 1.14 6.22 -7.93
CA THR A 72 1.44 7.48 -8.63
C THR A 72 1.17 7.30 -10.12
N TRP A 73 0.81 8.39 -10.81
CA TRP A 73 0.59 8.35 -12.25
C TRP A 73 1.91 8.49 -13.01
N PRO A 74 2.10 7.85 -14.17
CA PRO A 74 3.16 8.23 -15.08
C PRO A 74 3.07 9.73 -15.43
N GLY A 75 4.22 10.37 -15.66
CA GLY A 75 4.31 11.79 -15.95
C GLY A 75 4.02 12.72 -14.75
N SER A 76 3.74 12.17 -13.56
CA SER A 76 3.59 12.98 -12.35
C SER A 76 4.84 13.84 -12.13
N PRO A 77 4.68 15.16 -11.87
CA PRO A 77 5.80 16.05 -11.65
C PRO A 77 6.56 15.68 -10.36
N PRO A 78 7.81 16.18 -10.20
CA PRO A 78 8.60 15.93 -9.01
C PRO A 78 7.84 16.27 -7.72
N SER A 79 7.67 15.26 -6.88
CA SER A 79 7.04 15.35 -5.55
C SER A 79 7.51 14.16 -4.70
N LYS A 80 7.13 14.09 -3.43
CA LYS A 80 7.63 13.06 -2.51
C LYS A 80 6.50 12.42 -1.70
N ALA A 81 6.55 11.10 -1.56
CA ALA A 81 5.85 10.34 -0.53
C ALA A 81 6.91 9.64 0.33
N SER A 82 6.97 9.95 1.62
CA SER A 82 7.97 9.34 2.50
C SER A 82 7.51 9.16 3.93
N ASN A 83 8.28 8.38 4.69
CA ASN A 83 8.03 8.06 6.10
C ASN A 83 6.66 7.36 6.28
N LEU A 84 6.46 6.29 5.52
CA LEU A 84 5.20 5.53 5.50
C LEU A 84 5.42 4.22 6.25
N THR A 85 4.75 4.03 7.39
CA THR A 85 4.83 2.78 8.16
C THR A 85 3.47 2.07 8.18
N PHE A 86 3.48 0.81 7.76
CA PHE A 86 2.36 -0.11 7.80
C PHE A 86 2.75 -1.32 8.67
N GLU A 87 2.28 -1.33 9.90
CA GLU A 87 2.70 -2.33 10.90
C GLU A 87 1.50 -3.03 11.56
N ASP A 88 1.68 -4.32 11.89
CA ASP A 88 0.75 -5.15 12.65
C ASP A 88 -0.66 -5.22 12.03
N ILE A 89 -0.69 -5.51 10.72
CA ILE A 89 -1.91 -5.58 9.91
C ILE A 89 -2.31 -7.04 9.67
N ILE A 90 -3.58 -7.34 9.94
CA ILE A 90 -4.20 -8.63 9.60
C ILE A 90 -5.19 -8.42 8.45
N MET A 91 -5.01 -9.16 7.36
CA MET A 91 -5.88 -9.14 6.18
C MET A 91 -6.75 -10.38 6.10
N THR A 92 -8.01 -10.24 5.67
CA THR A 92 -8.91 -11.38 5.47
C THR A 92 -9.63 -11.25 4.13
N ASN A 93 -9.36 -12.20 3.23
CA ASN A 93 -9.97 -12.30 1.91
C ASN A 93 -9.84 -11.00 1.08
N VAL A 94 -8.66 -10.38 1.13
CA VAL A 94 -8.35 -9.15 0.40
C VAL A 94 -7.94 -9.48 -1.03
N LYS A 95 -8.41 -8.73 -2.03
CA LYS A 95 -8.05 -9.03 -3.42
C LYS A 95 -6.58 -8.75 -3.72
N ASN A 96 -6.09 -7.54 -3.43
CA ASN A 96 -4.67 -7.17 -3.61
C ASN A 96 -4.07 -6.63 -2.30
N PRO A 97 -3.42 -7.47 -1.49
CA PRO A 97 -2.90 -7.14 -0.16
C PRO A 97 -1.95 -5.94 -0.12
N ILE A 98 -0.84 -5.95 -0.87
CA ILE A 98 0.18 -4.90 -0.85
C ILE A 98 0.47 -4.45 -2.28
N ILE A 99 0.29 -3.16 -2.56
CA ILE A 99 0.62 -2.54 -3.84
C ILE A 99 1.43 -1.26 -3.63
N ILE A 100 2.56 -1.14 -4.31
CA ILE A 100 3.15 0.15 -4.70
C ILE A 100 3.22 0.17 -6.23
N ASP A 101 2.51 1.11 -6.86
CA ASP A 101 2.43 1.20 -8.32
C ASP A 101 2.67 2.64 -8.80
N GLN A 102 3.87 2.90 -9.32
CA GLN A 102 4.23 4.19 -9.89
C GLN A 102 3.86 4.36 -11.36
N GLU A 103 3.32 3.32 -11.99
CA GLU A 103 2.92 3.30 -13.40
C GLU A 103 1.38 3.19 -13.55
N TYR A 104 0.64 3.56 -12.49
CA TYR A 104 -0.81 3.40 -12.41
C TYR A 104 -1.52 4.19 -13.52
N CYS A 105 -2.35 3.49 -14.32
CA CYS A 105 -3.14 4.08 -15.40
C CYS A 105 -4.59 3.56 -15.37
N LEU A 106 -5.56 4.43 -15.61
CA LEU A 106 -6.95 4.02 -15.87
C LEU A 106 -7.09 3.68 -17.36
N ARG A 107 -7.80 2.59 -17.66
CA ARG A 107 -7.96 2.04 -19.01
C ARG A 107 -8.33 3.14 -20.03
N GLY A 108 -7.54 3.27 -21.09
CA GLY A 108 -7.86 4.09 -22.27
C GLY A 108 -7.09 5.40 -22.38
N GLU A 109 -6.52 5.92 -21.30
CA GLU A 109 -5.61 7.08 -21.38
C GLU A 109 -4.18 6.57 -21.51
N GLY A 110 -3.60 6.78 -22.69
CA GLY A 110 -2.21 6.47 -22.98
C GLY A 110 -1.28 7.34 -22.13
N SER A 111 -0.97 6.92 -20.91
CA SER A 111 0.04 7.58 -20.08
C SER A 111 1.45 7.03 -20.31
N LYS A 112 1.80 6.75 -21.57
CA LYS A 112 3.16 6.34 -21.97
C LYS A 112 3.88 7.47 -22.69
N THR A 113 4.14 8.57 -22.00
CA THR A 113 5.13 9.54 -22.54
C THR A 113 6.31 9.74 -21.62
N LYS A 114 6.13 9.71 -20.27
CA LYS A 114 7.21 9.90 -19.30
C LYS A 114 6.99 9.11 -18.01
N PRO A 115 8.07 8.60 -17.38
CA PRO A 115 7.99 7.95 -16.07
C PRO A 115 7.64 8.95 -14.95
N SER A 116 7.00 8.44 -13.89
CA SER A 116 6.68 9.23 -12.69
C SER A 116 7.95 9.80 -12.05
N GLN A 117 7.93 11.09 -11.70
CA GLN A 117 9.01 11.76 -10.96
C GLN A 117 8.76 11.81 -9.45
N VAL A 118 7.74 11.11 -8.94
CA VAL A 118 7.45 11.05 -7.51
C VAL A 118 8.50 10.18 -6.82
N LYS A 119 9.22 10.74 -5.86
CA LYS A 119 10.15 9.99 -5.01
C LYS A 119 9.36 9.27 -3.92
N ILE A 120 9.48 7.95 -3.86
CA ILE A 120 8.97 7.12 -2.76
C ILE A 120 10.16 6.71 -1.90
N SER A 121 10.19 7.14 -0.64
CA SER A 121 11.28 6.78 0.28
C SER A 121 10.81 6.42 1.69
N ASP A 122 11.62 5.65 2.41
CA ASP A 122 11.44 5.38 3.84
C ASP A 122 10.04 4.78 4.10
N VAL A 123 9.79 3.62 3.48
CA VAL A 123 8.52 2.90 3.60
C VAL A 123 8.78 1.58 4.33
N LEU A 124 8.08 1.33 5.42
CA LEU A 124 8.18 0.09 6.19
C LEU A 124 6.84 -0.67 6.14
N PHE A 125 6.89 -1.91 5.65
CA PHE A 125 5.83 -2.90 5.84
C PHE A 125 6.32 -3.92 6.84
N LYS A 126 5.63 -4.04 7.99
CA LYS A 126 6.07 -4.89 9.08
C LYS A 126 4.95 -5.73 9.69
N ASN A 127 5.21 -7.01 9.95
CA ASN A 127 4.28 -7.92 10.64
C ASN A 127 2.90 -7.97 9.97
N ILE A 128 2.87 -8.05 8.63
CA ILE A 128 1.62 -8.10 7.87
C ILE A 128 1.29 -9.55 7.56
N ARG A 129 0.10 -9.99 7.97
CA ARG A 129 -0.33 -11.38 7.79
C ARG A 129 -1.77 -11.51 7.34
N GLY A 130 -2.13 -12.63 6.71
CA GLY A 130 -3.53 -12.88 6.39
C GLY A 130 -3.77 -13.66 5.10
N THR A 131 -4.93 -13.41 4.48
CA THR A 131 -5.36 -14.14 3.28
C THR A 131 -5.75 -13.23 2.11
N ALA A 132 -5.46 -13.68 0.89
CA ALA A 132 -5.76 -12.98 -0.34
C ALA A 132 -6.59 -13.79 -1.34
N THR A 133 -7.30 -13.09 -2.23
CA THR A 133 -8.11 -13.69 -3.31
C THR A 133 -7.54 -13.50 -4.71
N THR A 134 -6.37 -12.86 -4.83
CA THR A 134 -5.55 -12.93 -6.05
C THR A 134 -4.18 -13.49 -5.73
N LYS A 135 -3.58 -14.14 -6.73
CA LYS A 135 -2.29 -14.81 -6.58
C LYS A 135 -1.14 -13.81 -6.38
N SER A 136 -1.22 -12.64 -7.00
CA SER A 136 -0.24 -11.55 -6.83
C SER A 136 -0.52 -10.75 -5.56
N GLU A 137 0.06 -11.19 -4.45
CA GLU A 137 -0.26 -10.62 -3.14
C GLU A 137 0.56 -9.38 -2.81
N VAL A 138 1.78 -9.32 -3.34
CA VAL A 138 2.68 -8.17 -3.24
C VAL A 138 2.99 -7.69 -4.65
N THR A 139 2.60 -6.46 -4.99
CA THR A 139 2.87 -5.84 -6.29
C THR A 139 3.72 -4.58 -6.10
N LEU A 140 4.91 -4.57 -6.66
CA LEU A 140 5.86 -3.45 -6.57
C LEU A 140 6.28 -3.04 -7.98
N VAL A 141 5.73 -1.93 -8.47
CA VAL A 141 5.99 -1.38 -9.80
C VAL A 141 6.63 -0.01 -9.63
N CYS A 142 7.94 0.04 -9.79
CA CYS A 142 8.75 1.24 -9.63
C CYS A 142 8.81 2.03 -10.94
N SER A 143 8.92 3.35 -10.81
CA SER A 143 9.20 4.24 -11.92
C SER A 143 10.54 3.89 -12.55
N SER A 144 10.59 3.83 -13.88
CA SER A 144 11.85 3.58 -14.59
C SER A 144 12.91 4.68 -14.42
N SER A 145 12.51 5.88 -13.97
CA SER A 145 13.41 7.01 -13.73
C SER A 145 13.63 7.36 -12.26
N MET A 146 12.78 6.84 -11.36
CA MET A 146 12.81 7.19 -9.94
C MET A 146 12.75 5.90 -9.13
N ALA A 147 13.92 5.47 -8.64
CA ALA A 147 14.01 4.29 -7.79
C ALA A 147 13.37 4.53 -6.43
N TYR A 148 12.88 3.46 -5.80
CA TYR A 148 12.57 3.50 -4.38
C TYR A 148 13.85 3.69 -3.56
N GLU A 149 13.71 4.31 -2.39
CA GLU A 149 14.78 4.48 -1.43
C GLU A 149 14.32 4.02 -0.05
N ASN A 150 15.03 3.08 0.58
CA ASN A 150 14.69 2.58 1.92
C ASN A 150 13.25 2.04 2.05
N VAL A 151 12.81 1.21 1.09
CA VAL A 151 11.56 0.45 1.25
C VAL A 151 11.90 -0.90 1.89
N VAL A 152 11.26 -1.24 3.00
CA VAL A 152 11.55 -2.43 3.81
C VAL A 152 10.29 -3.30 3.92
N LEU A 153 10.42 -4.57 3.55
CA LEU A 153 9.46 -5.63 3.87
C LEU A 153 9.99 -6.42 5.06
N ALA A 154 9.19 -6.58 6.11
CA ALA A 154 9.59 -7.27 7.33
C ALA A 154 8.47 -8.17 7.85
N ASN A 155 8.70 -9.49 7.92
CA ASN A 155 7.71 -10.44 8.45
C ASN A 155 6.34 -10.36 7.74
N ILE A 156 6.35 -10.56 6.42
CA ILE A 156 5.15 -10.65 5.59
C ILE A 156 4.72 -12.12 5.47
N ASP A 157 3.48 -12.45 5.84
CA ASP A 157 2.87 -13.79 5.69
C ASP A 157 1.44 -13.71 5.15
N LEU A 158 1.32 -13.62 3.84
CA LEU A 158 0.07 -13.58 3.09
C LEU A 158 -0.16 -14.92 2.36
N LYS A 159 -1.41 -15.37 2.33
CA LYS A 159 -1.81 -16.67 1.82
C LYS A 159 -2.93 -16.59 0.82
N TYR A 160 -2.70 -17.17 -0.34
CA TYR A 160 -3.69 -17.23 -1.39
C TYR A 160 -4.68 -18.34 -1.08
N ILE A 161 -5.97 -18.03 -1.09
CA ILE A 161 -6.99 -18.94 -0.55
C ILE A 161 -7.44 -20.04 -1.53
N PHE A 162 -7.05 -19.96 -2.80
CA PHE A 162 -7.50 -20.89 -3.83
C PHE A 162 -6.43 -21.98 -4.12
N PRO A 163 -6.84 -23.18 -4.58
CA PRO A 163 -5.95 -24.34 -4.70
C PRO A 163 -5.00 -24.32 -5.91
N ASP A 164 -5.01 -23.26 -6.71
CA ASP A 164 -4.24 -23.10 -7.96
C ASP A 164 -2.78 -22.65 -7.76
N GLY A 165 -2.24 -22.81 -6.54
CA GLY A 165 -0.82 -22.67 -6.22
C GLY A 165 -0.54 -21.67 -5.09
N PRO A 166 0.73 -21.40 -4.80
CA PRO A 166 1.10 -20.47 -3.73
C PRO A 166 0.86 -19.02 -4.13
N ALA A 167 0.85 -18.15 -3.12
CA ALA A 167 0.96 -16.70 -3.28
C ALA A 167 2.24 -16.33 -4.05
N THR A 168 2.18 -15.26 -4.84
CA THR A 168 3.30 -14.74 -5.63
C THR A 168 3.46 -13.23 -5.47
N SER A 169 4.64 -12.72 -5.82
CA SER A 169 4.91 -11.29 -5.94
C SER A 169 5.01 -10.87 -7.41
N THR A 170 4.61 -9.64 -7.74
CA THR A 170 4.75 -9.03 -9.08
C THR A 170 5.63 -7.79 -8.98
N CYS A 171 6.63 -7.68 -9.85
CA CYS A 171 7.72 -6.72 -9.68
C CYS A 171 8.13 -6.11 -11.02
N ALA A 172 8.31 -4.79 -11.08
CA ALA A 172 8.84 -4.11 -12.25
C ALA A 172 9.74 -2.92 -11.86
N ASN A 173 10.93 -2.83 -12.46
CA ASN A 173 11.95 -1.79 -12.20
C ASN A 173 12.34 -1.61 -10.72
N VAL A 174 12.09 -2.60 -9.88
CA VAL A 174 12.27 -2.49 -8.43
C VAL A 174 13.76 -2.40 -8.10
N LYS A 175 14.13 -1.32 -7.41
CA LYS A 175 15.46 -1.10 -6.80
C LYS A 175 15.25 -0.48 -5.43
N GLY A 176 16.19 -0.66 -4.51
CA GLY A 176 16.14 -0.03 -3.18
C GLY A 176 15.14 -0.64 -2.19
N ILE A 177 14.81 -1.93 -2.37
CA ILE A 177 14.01 -2.70 -1.42
C ILE A 177 14.89 -3.61 -0.57
N SER A 178 14.69 -3.58 0.75
CA SER A 178 15.29 -4.50 1.71
C SER A 178 14.22 -5.41 2.29
N LYS A 179 14.62 -6.62 2.68
CA LYS A 179 13.72 -7.64 3.25
C LYS A 179 14.32 -8.20 4.53
N THR A 180 13.51 -8.50 5.52
CA THR A 180 13.98 -9.09 6.78
C THR A 180 12.95 -10.01 7.42
N GLY A 181 13.39 -11.13 7.98
CA GLY A 181 12.51 -12.10 8.61
C GLY A 181 11.69 -12.94 7.62
N MET A 182 10.46 -13.27 7.99
CA MET A 182 9.59 -14.13 7.18
C MET A 182 9.05 -13.37 5.95
N GLU A 183 9.12 -13.98 4.77
CA GLU A 183 8.57 -13.40 3.55
C GLU A 183 7.80 -14.46 2.74
N ASN A 184 6.48 -14.41 2.86
CA ASN A 184 5.52 -15.18 2.11
C ASN A 184 4.42 -14.22 1.61
N PRO A 185 4.25 -14.01 0.29
CA PRO A 185 4.97 -14.64 -0.83
C PRO A 185 6.46 -14.29 -0.89
N GLN A 186 7.22 -15.07 -1.66
CA GLN A 186 8.62 -14.75 -1.94
C GLN A 186 8.71 -13.37 -2.63
N PRO A 187 9.56 -12.46 -2.13
CA PRO A 187 9.58 -11.07 -2.56
C PRO A 187 10.49 -10.86 -3.77
N CYS A 188 10.23 -9.80 -4.55
CA CYS A 188 10.95 -9.40 -5.77
C CYS A 188 12.48 -9.55 -5.68
N SER A 189 13.10 -10.44 -6.45
CA SER A 189 14.56 -10.61 -6.53
C SER A 189 15.28 -9.42 -7.15
#